data_AF-A0A3A0CF41-F1
#
_entry.id   AF-A0A3A0CF41-F1
#
_cell.length_a   1.000
_cell.length_b   1.000
_cell.length_c   1.000
_cell.angle_alpha   90.00
_cell.angle_beta   90.00
_cell.angle_gamma   90.00
#
_symmetry.space_group_name_H-M   'P 1'
#
loop_
_entity.id
_entity.type
_entity.pdbx_description
1 polymer ?
#
loop_
_entity_poly.entity_id
_entity_poly.type
_entity_poly.pdbx_seq_one_letter_code
_entity_poly.pdbx_strand_id
1 'polypeptide(L)'
;MNKLRDELLRVFRQWEDGQLTSQAVMNWAKKTSSQGADVCAAEVLNHMRGLDVHLITTEDLAIYREALTRPAAEGLEYLKEQEQQFDVVKRATELQHDRFYGPHTKAILKNLDDRK
;
A
#
# COMPACT_ATOMS: atom_id res chain seq x y z
N MET A 1 -0.74 16.73 -16.59
CA MET A 1 0.21 15.74 -16.03
C MET A 1 0.02 15.72 -14.53
N ASN A 2 -0.40 14.59 -13.96
CA ASN A 2 -0.63 14.47 -12.53
C ASN A 2 0.71 14.15 -11.82
N LYS A 3 1.37 15.18 -11.31
CA LYS A 3 2.68 15.11 -10.63
C LYS A 3 2.76 14.02 -9.55
N LEU A 4 1.65 13.75 -8.84
CA LEU A 4 1.63 12.72 -7.80
C LEU A 4 1.73 11.31 -8.39
N ARG A 5 1.14 11.04 -9.56
CA ARG A 5 1.26 9.74 -10.23
C ARG A 5 2.73 9.42 -10.54
N ASP A 6 3.44 10.38 -11.12
CA ASP A 6 4.86 10.22 -11.48
C ASP A 6 5.73 10.01 -10.22
N GLU A 7 5.44 10.75 -9.15
CA GLU A 7 6.15 10.59 -7.87
C GLU A 7 5.89 9.22 -7.23
N LEU A 8 4.64 8.73 -7.23
CA LEU A 8 4.30 7.40 -6.74
C LEU A 8 5.04 6.31 -7.53
N LEU A 9 5.02 6.38 -8.87
CA LEU A 9 5.72 5.42 -9.73
C LEU A 9 7.24 5.41 -9.47
N ARG A 10 7.84 6.60 -9.25
CA ARG A 10 9.25 6.72 -8.87
C ARG A 10 9.54 6.06 -7.53
N VAL A 11 8.70 6.30 -6.52
CA VAL A 11 8.87 5.71 -5.17
C VAL A 11 8.71 4.19 -5.21
N PHE A 12 7.75 3.67 -5.98
CA PHE A 12 7.56 2.22 -6.15
C PHE A 12 8.81 1.56 -6.72
N ARG A 13 9.40 2.13 -7.76
CA ARG A 13 10.64 1.62 -8.33
C ARG A 13 11.79 1.63 -7.30
N GLN A 14 11.96 2.73 -6.58
CA GLN A 14 13.00 2.81 -5.55
C GLN A 14 12.78 1.81 -4.40
N TRP A 15 11.53 1.48 -4.08
CA TRP A 15 11.22 0.47 -3.08
C TRP A 15 11.53 -0.94 -3.58
N GLU A 16 11.15 -1.29 -4.81
CA GLU A 16 11.47 -2.59 -5.42
C GLU A 16 12.98 -2.81 -5.61
N ASP A 17 13.69 -1.76 -6.00
CA ASP A 17 15.15 -1.77 -6.17
C ASP A 17 15.89 -1.84 -4.81
N GLY A 18 15.16 -1.87 -3.68
CA GLY A 18 15.72 -1.92 -2.32
C GLY A 18 16.37 -0.60 -1.85
N GLN A 19 16.20 0.49 -2.59
CA GLN A 19 16.73 1.82 -2.24
C GLN A 19 15.92 2.49 -1.13
N LEU A 20 14.62 2.16 -1.03
CA LEU A 20 13.75 2.59 0.06
C LEU A 20 13.28 1.37 0.86
N THR A 21 13.25 1.52 2.18
CA THR A 21 12.57 0.56 3.07
C THR A 21 11.08 0.88 3.16
N SER A 22 10.25 -0.08 3.57
CA SER A 22 8.81 0.14 3.82
C SER A 22 8.56 1.33 4.77
N GLN A 23 9.39 1.46 5.81
CA GLN A 23 9.34 2.60 6.73
C GLN A 23 9.63 3.94 6.03
N ALA A 24 10.60 3.97 5.12
CA ALA A 24 10.94 5.17 4.36
C ALA A 24 9.82 5.56 3.40
N VAL A 25 9.20 4.59 2.72
CA VAL A 25 8.02 4.80 1.85
C VAL A 25 6.85 5.38 2.66
N MET A 26 6.50 4.76 3.79
CA MET A 26 5.42 5.26 4.63
C MET A 26 5.70 6.68 5.17
N ASN A 27 6.95 6.96 5.58
CA ASN A 27 7.34 8.29 6.05
C ASN A 27 7.27 9.35 4.95
N TRP A 28 7.65 9.00 3.72
CA TRP A 28 7.47 9.86 2.56
C TRP A 28 5.98 10.11 2.29
N ALA A 29 5.16 9.07 2.28
CA ALA A 29 3.73 9.17 1.99
C ALA A 29 2.99 10.06 3.01
N LYS A 30 3.34 9.96 4.30
CA LYS A 30 2.79 10.80 5.38
C LYS A 30 3.14 12.29 5.23
N LYS A 31 4.25 12.62 4.57
CA LYS A 31 4.69 14.01 4.33
C LYS A 31 4.23 14.56 2.97
N THR A 32 3.79 13.69 2.07
CA THR A 32 3.42 14.07 0.70
C THR A 32 1.98 14.58 0.67
N SER A 33 1.76 15.71 0.00
CA SER A 33 0.43 16.28 -0.18
C SER A 33 -0.31 15.59 -1.33
N SER A 34 -1.61 15.35 -1.14
CA SER A 34 -2.54 14.91 -2.21
C SER A 34 -3.25 16.08 -2.90
N GLN A 35 -2.90 17.33 -2.56
CA GLN A 35 -3.58 18.50 -3.11
C GLN A 35 -3.39 18.58 -4.64
N GLY A 36 -4.50 18.65 -5.37
CA GLY A 36 -4.51 18.70 -6.83
C GLY A 36 -4.28 17.35 -7.52
N ALA A 37 -4.17 16.26 -6.76
CA ALA A 37 -4.15 14.92 -7.32
C ALA A 37 -5.55 14.46 -7.72
N ASP A 38 -5.65 13.62 -8.75
CA ASP A 38 -6.88 12.86 -9.01
C ASP A 38 -7.15 11.81 -7.93
N VAL A 39 -8.38 11.33 -7.88
CA VAL A 39 -8.91 10.44 -6.85
C VAL A 39 -8.14 9.12 -6.72
N CYS A 40 -7.67 8.55 -7.84
CA CYS A 40 -6.91 7.29 -7.81
C CYS A 40 -5.51 7.51 -7.23
N ALA A 41 -4.81 8.54 -7.69
CA ALA A 41 -3.48 8.87 -7.16
C ALA A 41 -3.53 9.23 -5.66
N ALA A 42 -4.56 9.97 -5.24
CA ALA A 42 -4.78 10.30 -3.85
C ALA A 42 -5.04 9.04 -3.00
N GLU A 43 -5.80 8.08 -3.52
CA GLU A 43 -6.09 6.83 -2.80
C GLU A 43 -4.86 5.93 -2.68
N VAL A 44 -4.08 5.79 -3.75
CA VAL A 44 -2.80 5.07 -3.71
C VAL A 44 -1.88 5.70 -2.66
N LEU A 45 -1.82 7.03 -2.59
CA LEU A 45 -1.05 7.71 -1.55
C LEU A 45 -1.59 7.42 -0.14
N ASN A 46 -2.91 7.33 0.05
CA ASN A 46 -3.52 6.96 1.33
C ASN A 46 -3.11 5.54 1.76
N HIS A 47 -3.09 4.59 0.83
CA HIS A 47 -2.62 3.23 1.12
C HIS A 47 -1.16 3.24 1.57
N MET A 48 -0.30 4.02 0.91
CA MET A 48 1.10 4.17 1.32
C MET A 48 1.25 4.86 2.68
N ARG A 49 0.31 5.72 3.10
CA ARG A 49 0.31 6.33 4.44
C ARG A 49 -0.01 5.32 5.54
N GLY A 50 -0.84 4.32 5.23
CA GLY A 50 -1.21 3.21 6.12
C GLY A 50 -0.54 1.88 5.75
N LEU A 51 0.63 1.92 5.12
CA LEU A 51 1.32 0.76 4.53
C LEU A 51 1.53 -0.39 5.54
N ASP A 52 1.78 -0.04 6.79
CA ASP A 52 1.88 -0.95 7.95
C ASP A 52 0.55 -1.63 8.29
N VAL A 53 -0.55 -0.88 8.31
CA VAL A 53 -1.89 -1.40 8.64
C VAL A 53 -2.50 -2.18 7.49
N HIS A 54 -2.28 -1.74 6.25
CA HIS A 54 -2.75 -2.41 5.05
C HIS A 54 -1.85 -3.60 4.65
N LEU A 55 -0.76 -3.84 5.37
CA LEU A 55 0.20 -4.92 5.12
C LEU A 55 0.72 -4.96 3.67
N ILE A 56 0.86 -3.79 3.06
CA ILE A 56 1.24 -3.66 1.66
C ILE A 56 2.74 -3.88 1.52
N THR A 57 3.16 -4.78 0.63
CA THR A 57 4.57 -5.06 0.33
C THR A 57 4.91 -4.73 -1.13
N THR A 58 6.17 -4.93 -1.52
CA THR A 58 6.61 -4.73 -2.90
C THR A 58 5.88 -5.64 -3.89
N GLU A 59 5.35 -6.78 -3.46
CA GLU A 59 4.59 -7.71 -4.31
C GLU A 59 3.28 -7.10 -4.82
N ASP A 60 2.71 -6.13 -4.09
CA ASP A 60 1.45 -5.49 -4.45
C ASP A 60 1.64 -4.33 -5.44
N LEU A 61 2.88 -3.89 -5.67
CA LEU A 61 3.15 -2.68 -6.48
C LEU A 61 2.70 -2.82 -7.94
N ALA A 62 2.59 -4.05 -8.46
CA ALA A 62 2.00 -4.30 -9.76
C ALA A 62 0.54 -3.81 -9.85
N ILE A 63 -0.27 -4.05 -8.81
CA ILE A 63 -1.66 -3.60 -8.72
C ILE A 63 -1.72 -2.08 -8.72
N TYR A 64 -0.90 -1.43 -7.89
CA TYR A 64 -0.89 0.04 -7.81
C TYR A 64 -0.41 0.69 -9.10
N ARG A 65 0.58 0.12 -9.79
CA ARG A 65 1.01 0.62 -11.11
C ARG A 65 -0.10 0.53 -12.15
N GLU A 66 -0.77 -0.61 -12.23
CA GLU A 66 -1.87 -0.84 -13.17
C GLU A 66 -3.03 0.14 -12.92
N ALA A 67 -3.37 0.41 -11.66
CA ALA A 67 -4.35 1.44 -11.31
C ALA A 67 -3.93 2.83 -11.80
N LEU A 68 -2.65 3.19 -11.59
CA LEU A 68 -2.10 4.50 -11.96
C LEU A 68 -1.91 4.68 -13.48
N THR A 69 -1.98 3.63 -14.29
CA THR A 69 -2.01 3.74 -15.76
C THR A 69 -3.41 3.97 -16.33
N ARG A 70 -4.45 3.70 -15.55
CA ARG A 70 -5.85 3.85 -15.96
C ARG A 70 -6.37 5.27 -15.74
N PRO A 71 -7.47 5.67 -16.42
CA PRO A 71 -8.24 6.85 -16.05
C PRO A 71 -8.61 6.84 -14.56
N ALA A 72 -8.70 8.01 -13.92
CA ALA A 72 -8.79 8.09 -12.46
C ALA A 72 -9.96 7.33 -11.82
N ALA A 73 -11.14 7.33 -12.46
CA ALA A 73 -12.29 6.57 -11.95
C ALA A 73 -12.07 5.05 -12.08
N GLU A 74 -11.66 4.59 -13.26
CA GLU A 74 -11.41 3.18 -13.55
C GLU A 74 -10.26 2.60 -12.72
N GLY A 75 -9.20 3.39 -12.51
CA GLY A 75 -8.08 3.00 -11.66
C GLY A 75 -8.50 2.83 -10.19
N LEU A 76 -9.40 3.70 -9.70
CA LEU A 76 -9.94 3.58 -8.35
C LEU A 76 -10.86 2.36 -8.20
N GLU A 77 -11.70 2.08 -9.20
CA GLU A 77 -12.53 0.87 -9.22
C GLU A 77 -11.67 -0.40 -9.23
N TYR A 78 -10.65 -0.44 -10.08
CA TYR A 78 -9.70 -1.54 -10.13
C TYR A 78 -9.03 -1.81 -8.78
N LEU A 79 -8.58 -0.76 -8.06
CA LEU A 79 -8.00 -0.93 -6.71
C LEU A 79 -8.97 -1.60 -5.76
N LYS A 80 -10.22 -1.12 -5.71
CA LYS A 80 -11.27 -1.68 -4.83
C LYS A 80 -11.57 -3.14 -5.13
N GLU A 81 -11.49 -3.55 -6.39
CA GLU A 81 -11.65 -4.95 -6.79
C GLU A 81 -10.49 -5.82 -6.29
N GLN A 82 -9.25 -5.31 -6.41
CA GLN A 82 -8.07 -6.05 -5.94
C GLN A 82 -8.03 -6.17 -4.41
N GLU A 83 -8.45 -5.13 -3.68
CA GLU A 83 -8.51 -5.16 -2.21
C GLU A 83 -9.44 -6.25 -1.67
N GLN A 84 -10.52 -6.59 -2.39
CA GLN A 84 -11.43 -7.68 -1.99
C GLN A 84 -10.77 -9.06 -2.03
N GLN A 85 -9.68 -9.20 -2.77
CA GLN A 85 -8.93 -10.45 -2.90
C GLN A 85 -7.84 -10.60 -1.83
N PHE A 86 -7.64 -9.57 -1.00
CA PHE A 86 -6.55 -9.51 -0.04
C PHE A 86 -6.85 -10.35 1.20
N ASP A 87 -6.16 -11.48 1.35
CA ASP A 87 -6.21 -12.28 2.57
C ASP A 87 -5.33 -11.66 3.66
N VAL A 88 -5.94 -10.74 4.42
CA VAL A 88 -5.30 -10.01 5.53
C VAL A 88 -4.75 -10.96 6.61
N VAL A 89 -5.40 -12.09 6.87
CA VAL A 89 -5.01 -13.04 7.93
C VAL A 89 -3.78 -13.84 7.51
N LYS A 90 -3.82 -14.39 6.29
CA LYS A 90 -2.67 -15.09 5.72
C LYS A 90 -1.45 -14.18 5.70
N ARG A 91 -1.63 -12.95 5.20
CA ARG A 91 -0.53 -11.99 5.09
C ARG A 91 0.01 -11.54 6.44
N ALA A 92 -0.86 -11.31 7.43
CA ALA A 92 -0.44 -11.00 8.79
C ALA A 92 0.40 -12.13 9.40
N THR A 93 0.08 -13.38 9.07
CA THR A 93 0.83 -14.56 9.52
C THR A 93 2.22 -14.62 8.88
N GLU A 94 2.30 -14.39 7.57
CA GLU A 94 3.56 -14.37 6.81
C GLU A 94 4.49 -13.24 7.26
N LEU A 95 3.93 -12.08 7.59
CA LEU A 95 4.67 -10.88 8.00
C LEU A 95 4.91 -10.75 9.51
N GLN A 96 4.45 -11.69 10.33
CA GLN A 96 4.46 -11.55 11.80
C GLN A 96 5.86 -11.37 12.41
N HIS A 97 6.90 -11.85 11.72
CA HIS A 97 8.29 -11.75 12.15
C HIS A 97 9.06 -10.64 11.43
N ASP A 98 8.42 -9.92 10.50
CA ASP A 98 9.03 -8.77 9.84
C ASP A 98 9.22 -7.63 10.84
N ARG A 99 10.37 -6.94 10.78
CA ARG A 99 10.72 -5.87 11.72
C ARG A 99 9.78 -4.67 11.60
N PHE A 100 9.30 -4.38 10.40
CA PHE A 100 8.40 -3.26 10.12
C PHE A 100 6.93 -3.66 10.32
N TYR A 101 6.48 -4.77 9.73
CA TYR A 101 5.06 -5.16 9.78
C TYR A 101 4.68 -5.93 11.05
N GLY A 102 5.58 -6.74 11.63
CA GLY A 102 5.29 -7.63 12.75
C GLY A 102 4.65 -6.97 13.98
N PRO A 103 5.00 -5.74 14.37
CA PRO A 103 4.30 -5.01 15.43
C PRO A 103 2.80 -4.78 15.15
N HIS A 104 2.40 -4.68 13.88
CA HIS A 104 1.06 -4.33 13.42
C HIS A 104 0.19 -5.56 13.14
N THR A 105 0.78 -6.75 12.92
CA THR A 105 0.04 -7.99 12.68
C THR A 105 -0.61 -8.55 13.94
N LYS A 106 -0.12 -8.19 15.14
CA LYS A 106 -0.58 -8.76 16.42
C LYS A 106 -2.09 -8.60 16.66
N ALA A 107 -2.65 -7.43 16.37
CA ALA A 107 -4.08 -7.19 16.57
C ALA A 107 -4.94 -8.00 15.61
N ILE A 108 -4.46 -8.19 14.37
CA ILE A 108 -5.13 -8.99 13.33
C ILE A 108 -5.15 -10.46 13.75
N LEU A 109 -4.00 -10.99 14.19
CA LEU A 109 -3.86 -12.39 14.56
C LEU A 109 -4.57 -12.74 15.87
N LYS A 110 -4.58 -11.85 16.87
CA LYS A 110 -5.28 -12.06 18.14
C LYS A 110 -6.78 -12.32 17.95
N ASN A 111 -7.42 -11.55 17.06
CA ASN A 111 -8.85 -11.73 16.76
C ASN A 111 -9.18 -13.07 16.09
N LEU A 112 -8.17 -13.79 15.58
CA LEU A 112 -8.32 -15.12 14.99
C LEU A 112 -8.32 -16.23 16.06
N ASP A 113 -7.47 -16.08 17.08
CA ASP A 113 -7.35 -17.03 18.18
C ASP A 113 -8.58 -16.98 19.10
N ASP A 114 -9.17 -15.80 19.31
CA ASP A 114 -10.40 -15.63 20.10
C ASP A 114 -11.66 -16.25 19.43
N ARG A 115 -11.55 -16.72 18.18
CA ARG A 115 -12.64 -17.37 17.40
C ARG A 115 -12.51 -18.89 17.32
N LYS A 116 -11.45 -19.48 17.88
CA LYS A 116 -11.23 -20.94 17.94
C LYS A 116 -11.62 -21.48 19.31
#